data_AF-A0A1G3ARM7-F1
#
_entry.id   AF-A0A1G3ARM7-F1
#
_cell.length_a   1.000
_cell.length_b   1.000
_cell.length_c   1.000
_cell.angle_alpha   90.00
_cell.angle_beta   90.00
_cell.angle_gamma   90.00
#
_symmetry.space_group_name_H-M   'P 1'
#
loop_
_entity.id
_entity.type
_entity.pdbx_description
1 polymer ?
#
loop_
_entity_poly.entity_id
_entity_poly.type
_entity_poly.pdbx_seq_one_letter_code
_entity_poly.pdbx_strand_id
1 'polypeptide(L)'
;MDWDKSASLLLEKVPPFVQKVVREKIETLVREHGRNVVTEADVIAARDRFMDKIGSQQTTAKQKQSEYDGKLCILKKYPKYFDENGKPILYQVKTCRGAEVNCPFLITDSRTLAEKLKNKLEEIHFTEKLMDNIEGQILPHHTMKLSVSGCPNSCSMPQIKDFGAHAIEPVYVDTDCACIECMKCIETCREDAIIIKNTHVSIDMEKCVNCGLCAKVCPTGSIKAKEKKYRVMIGGKVGRHPKFALDLLLQADESTALKALDVCVDIILSSKTEHRFRTLVEQQGIEEIKKKI
;
A
#
# COMPACT_ATOMS: atom_id res chain seq x y z
N MET A 1 3.48 -43.76 27.21
CA MET A 1 2.54 -44.46 26.33
C MET A 1 3.36 -45.49 25.59
N ASP A 2 2.90 -46.73 25.54
CA ASP A 2 3.73 -47.80 24.98
C ASP A 2 3.52 -47.88 23.47
N TRP A 3 4.56 -48.25 22.74
CA TRP A 3 4.52 -48.42 21.29
C TRP A 3 4.86 -49.87 20.99
N ASP A 4 4.11 -50.49 20.08
CA ASP A 4 4.54 -51.77 19.53
C ASP A 4 5.84 -51.61 18.71
N LYS A 5 6.54 -52.72 18.49
CA LYS A 5 7.81 -52.71 17.75
C LYS A 5 7.63 -52.23 16.30
N SER A 6 6.51 -52.57 15.67
CA SER A 6 6.23 -52.21 14.27
C SER A 6 5.89 -50.72 14.10
N ALA A 7 5.11 -50.12 14.99
CA ALA A 7 4.83 -48.68 15.03
C ALA A 7 6.08 -47.86 15.32
N SER A 8 6.95 -48.36 16.21
CA SER A 8 8.24 -47.71 16.50
C SER A 8 9.12 -47.64 15.25
N LEU A 9 9.22 -48.75 14.50
CA LEU A 9 9.95 -48.82 13.23
C LEU A 9 9.34 -47.91 12.14
N LEU A 10 8.02 -47.73 12.12
CA LEU A 10 7.36 -46.82 11.18
C LEU A 10 7.63 -45.35 11.53
N LEU A 11 7.68 -45.01 12.82
CA LEU A 11 8.01 -43.66 13.27
C LEU A 11 9.47 -43.30 12.97
N GLU A 12 10.40 -44.26 13.04
CA GLU A 12 11.81 -44.05 12.66
C GLU A 12 11.98 -43.66 11.19
N LYS A 13 11.05 -44.07 10.31
CA LYS A 13 11.05 -43.69 8.88
C LYS A 13 10.56 -42.26 8.63
N VAL A 14 9.98 -41.60 9.64
CA VAL A 14 9.56 -40.19 9.56
C VAL A 14 10.80 -39.29 9.73
N PRO A 15 10.92 -38.15 9.04
CA PRO A 15 12.07 -37.27 9.20
C PRO A 15 12.27 -36.80 10.66
N PRO A 16 13.51 -36.80 11.19
CA PRO A 16 13.78 -36.58 12.62
C PRO A 16 13.19 -35.29 13.20
N PHE A 17 13.16 -34.22 12.40
CA PHE A 17 12.69 -32.90 12.83
C PHE A 17 11.16 -32.82 13.03
N VAL A 18 10.37 -33.77 12.50
CA VAL A 18 8.92 -33.84 12.73
C VAL A 18 8.49 -35.06 13.55
N GLN A 19 9.38 -36.02 13.81
CA GLN A 19 9.07 -37.24 14.58
C GLN A 19 8.43 -36.95 15.93
N LYS A 20 8.90 -35.93 16.65
CA LYS A 20 8.34 -35.52 17.96
C LYS A 20 6.87 -35.12 17.84
N VAL A 21 6.55 -34.26 16.86
CA VAL A 21 5.19 -33.75 16.63
C VAL A 21 4.26 -34.86 16.15
N VAL A 22 4.76 -35.75 15.29
CA VAL A 22 3.99 -36.91 14.80
C VAL A 22 3.69 -37.89 15.93
N ARG A 23 4.68 -38.19 16.77
CA ARG A 23 4.53 -39.03 17.97
C ARG A 23 3.45 -38.49 18.89
N GLU A 24 3.55 -37.21 19.27
CA GLU A 24 2.57 -36.56 20.15
C GLU A 24 1.14 -36.67 19.61
N LYS A 25 0.93 -36.40 18.31
CA LYS A 25 -0.40 -36.48 17.69
C LYS A 25 -0.99 -37.89 17.69
N ILE A 26 -0.18 -38.91 17.39
CA ILE A 26 -0.62 -40.30 17.39
C ILE A 26 -0.96 -40.74 18.81
N GLU A 27 -0.12 -40.38 19.79
CA GLU A 27 -0.38 -40.68 21.20
C GLU A 27 -1.65 -40.00 21.73
N THR A 28 -1.92 -38.75 21.35
CA THR A 28 -3.17 -38.06 21.67
C THR A 28 -4.37 -38.82 21.11
N LEU A 29 -4.33 -39.18 19.82
CA LEU A 29 -5.40 -39.93 19.16
C LEU A 29 -5.68 -41.27 19.85
N VAL A 30 -4.63 -42.03 20.18
CA VAL A 30 -4.80 -43.34 20.81
C VAL A 30 -5.35 -43.19 22.24
N ARG A 31 -4.95 -42.13 22.96
CA ARG A 31 -5.46 -41.80 24.30
C ARG A 31 -6.93 -41.41 24.28
N GLU A 32 -7.37 -40.65 23.27
CA GLU A 32 -8.78 -40.31 23.06
C GLU A 32 -9.65 -41.56 22.82
N HIS A 33 -9.08 -42.62 22.25
CA HIS A 33 -9.75 -43.92 22.07
C HIS A 33 -9.62 -44.84 23.30
N GLY A 34 -9.16 -44.31 24.44
CA GLY A 34 -9.05 -45.06 25.71
C GLY A 34 -7.98 -46.15 25.70
N ARG A 35 -7.05 -46.13 24.73
CA ARG A 35 -5.97 -47.10 24.61
C ARG A 35 -4.65 -46.51 25.10
N ASN A 36 -3.77 -47.35 25.63
CA ASN A 36 -2.46 -46.96 26.17
C ASN A 36 -1.26 -47.49 25.35
N VAL A 37 -1.54 -48.23 24.28
CA VAL A 37 -0.55 -48.80 23.37
C VAL A 37 -0.83 -48.33 21.95
N VAL A 38 0.17 -47.72 21.30
CA VAL A 38 0.13 -47.33 19.88
C VAL A 38 0.46 -48.53 19.02
N THR A 39 -0.39 -48.82 18.03
CA THR A 39 -0.21 -49.92 17.09
C THR A 39 0.23 -49.44 15.70
N GLU A 40 0.77 -50.34 14.89
CA GLU A 40 1.07 -50.07 13.48
C GLU A 40 -0.13 -49.48 12.70
N ALA A 41 -1.34 -50.00 12.96
CA ALA A 41 -2.56 -49.51 12.35
C ALA A 41 -2.86 -48.03 12.69
N ASP A 42 -2.51 -47.59 13.90
CA ASP A 42 -2.69 -46.20 14.33
C ASP A 42 -1.74 -45.25 13.60
N VAL A 43 -0.50 -45.68 13.37
CA VAL A 43 0.50 -44.91 12.62
C VAL A 43 0.10 -44.79 11.15
N ILE A 44 -0.37 -45.88 10.55
CA ILE A 44 -0.86 -45.90 9.16
C ILE A 44 -2.10 -45.02 9.02
N ALA A 45 -3.09 -45.14 9.91
CA ALA A 45 -4.29 -44.31 9.88
C ALA A 45 -3.99 -42.82 10.07
N ALA A 46 -3.03 -42.47 10.94
CA ALA A 46 -2.59 -41.09 11.12
C ALA A 46 -1.89 -40.54 9.88
N ARG A 47 -1.06 -41.35 9.21
CA ARG A 47 -0.43 -41.00 7.92
C ARG A 47 -1.48 -40.80 6.84
N ASP A 48 -2.43 -41.70 6.70
CA ASP A 48 -3.44 -41.64 5.64
C ASP A 48 -4.35 -40.41 5.84
N ARG A 49 -4.79 -40.12 7.08
CA ARG A 49 -5.49 -38.87 7.42
C ARG A 49 -4.69 -37.61 7.09
N PHE A 50 -3.37 -37.64 7.30
CA PHE A 50 -2.48 -36.53 6.96
C PHE A 50 -2.37 -36.35 5.44
N MET A 51 -2.23 -37.45 4.69
CA MET A 51 -2.19 -37.45 3.23
C MET A 51 -3.52 -37.00 2.63
N ASP A 52 -4.66 -37.38 3.19
CA ASP A 52 -5.99 -36.90 2.79
C ASP A 52 -6.19 -35.41 3.07
N LYS A 53 -5.66 -34.91 4.19
CA LYS A 53 -5.67 -33.48 4.52
C LYS A 53 -4.79 -32.67 3.55
N ILE A 54 -3.66 -33.22 3.14
CA ILE A 54 -2.81 -32.63 2.09
C ILE A 54 -3.53 -32.68 0.74
N GLY A 55 -4.14 -33.81 0.38
CA GLY A 55 -4.88 -33.99 -0.87
C GLY A 55 -6.07 -33.05 -1.00
N SER A 56 -6.85 -32.88 0.07
CA SER A 56 -7.95 -31.92 0.13
C SER A 56 -7.46 -30.48 0.05
N GLN A 57 -6.40 -30.10 0.76
CA GLN A 57 -5.79 -28.76 0.64
C GLN A 57 -5.24 -28.49 -0.77
N GLN A 58 -4.61 -29.46 -1.40
CA GLN A 58 -4.12 -29.36 -2.79
C GLN A 58 -5.28 -29.25 -3.80
N THR A 59 -6.39 -29.94 -3.56
CA THR A 59 -7.59 -29.87 -4.41
C THR A 59 -8.25 -28.50 -4.31
N THR A 60 -8.42 -27.98 -3.09
CA THR A 60 -8.95 -26.62 -2.85
C THR A 60 -8.03 -25.55 -3.45
N ALA A 61 -6.71 -25.69 -3.31
CA ALA A 61 -5.75 -24.77 -3.91
C ALA A 61 -5.79 -24.80 -5.46
N LYS A 62 -5.88 -25.99 -6.08
CA LYS A 62 -6.02 -26.12 -7.54
C LYS A 62 -7.33 -25.52 -8.06
N GLN A 63 -8.44 -25.72 -7.34
CA GLN A 63 -9.73 -25.10 -7.70
C GLN A 63 -9.68 -23.58 -7.59
N LYS A 64 -9.13 -23.04 -6.50
CA LYS A 64 -8.97 -21.59 -6.32
C LYS A 64 -8.05 -20.96 -7.37
N GLN A 65 -6.98 -21.66 -7.75
CA GLN A 65 -6.08 -21.23 -8.83
C GLN A 65 -6.78 -21.20 -10.19
N SER A 66 -7.58 -22.23 -10.51
CA SER A 66 -8.38 -22.29 -11.75
C SER A 66 -9.41 -21.15 -11.82
N GLU A 67 -10.05 -20.83 -10.69
CA GLU A 67 -10.97 -19.69 -10.60
C GLU A 67 -10.25 -18.36 -10.87
N TYR A 68 -9.13 -18.12 -10.21
CA TYR A 68 -8.31 -16.91 -10.42
C TYR A 68 -7.83 -16.79 -11.86
N ASP A 69 -7.43 -17.90 -12.49
CA ASP A 69 -7.01 -17.93 -13.89
C ASP A 69 -8.13 -17.49 -14.84
N GLY A 70 -9.38 -17.86 -14.54
CA GLY A 70 -10.56 -17.38 -15.24
C GLY A 70 -10.80 -15.88 -15.04
N LYS A 71 -10.69 -15.40 -13.79
CA LYS A 71 -10.86 -13.96 -13.47
C LYS A 71 -9.80 -13.09 -14.16
N LEU A 72 -8.57 -13.56 -14.31
CA LEU A 72 -7.43 -12.79 -14.82
C LEU A 72 -7.21 -12.89 -16.35
N CYS A 73 -8.09 -13.56 -17.09
CA CYS A 73 -7.92 -13.85 -18.52
C CYS A 73 -7.57 -12.62 -19.38
N ILE A 74 -8.14 -11.44 -19.08
CA ILE A 74 -7.86 -10.19 -19.80
C ILE A 74 -6.51 -9.61 -19.38
N LEU A 75 -6.20 -9.64 -18.08
CA LEU A 75 -4.98 -9.05 -17.53
C LEU A 75 -3.72 -9.80 -17.97
N LYS A 76 -3.81 -11.13 -18.18
CA LYS A 76 -2.71 -12.00 -18.67
C LYS A 76 -2.01 -11.49 -19.93
N LYS A 77 -2.68 -10.63 -20.72
CA LYS A 77 -2.10 -10.01 -21.92
C LYS A 77 -1.09 -8.90 -21.62
N TYR A 78 -0.99 -8.44 -20.37
CA TYR A 78 -0.21 -7.28 -19.97
C TYR A 78 0.73 -7.62 -18.81
N PRO A 79 2.06 -7.64 -19.04
CA PRO A 79 3.04 -8.00 -18.02
C PRO A 79 2.98 -7.16 -16.74
N LYS A 80 2.56 -5.89 -16.83
CA LYS A 80 2.47 -4.95 -15.70
C LYS A 80 1.50 -5.36 -14.56
N TYR A 81 0.70 -6.41 -14.76
CA TYR A 81 -0.19 -6.96 -13.74
C TYR A 81 0.35 -8.24 -13.12
N PHE A 82 1.60 -8.60 -13.38
CA PHE A 82 2.26 -9.77 -12.84
C PHE A 82 3.65 -9.40 -12.36
N ASP A 83 4.11 -10.05 -11.30
CA ASP A 83 5.50 -9.98 -10.86
C ASP A 83 6.40 -10.89 -11.73
N GLU A 84 7.69 -10.91 -11.38
CA GLU A 84 8.70 -11.73 -12.07
C GLU A 84 8.43 -13.24 -11.96
N ASN A 85 7.68 -13.67 -10.95
CA ASN A 85 7.27 -15.06 -10.73
C ASN A 85 5.92 -15.38 -11.38
N GLY A 86 5.29 -14.43 -12.09
CA GLY A 86 3.97 -14.60 -12.69
C GLY A 86 2.81 -14.51 -11.68
N LYS A 87 3.04 -14.02 -10.46
CA LYS A 87 1.98 -13.77 -9.48
C LYS A 87 1.23 -12.47 -9.83
N PRO A 88 -0.11 -12.45 -9.79
CA PRO A 88 -0.87 -11.25 -10.10
C PRO A 88 -0.60 -10.11 -9.10
N ILE A 89 -0.53 -8.88 -9.62
CA ILE A 89 -0.46 -7.63 -8.89
C ILE A 89 -1.60 -6.74 -9.40
N LEU A 90 -2.62 -6.52 -8.56
CA LEU A 90 -3.80 -5.71 -8.91
C LEU A 90 -3.70 -4.25 -8.43
N TYR A 91 -2.47 -3.78 -8.23
CA TYR A 91 -2.17 -2.39 -7.95
C TYR A 91 -0.95 -1.92 -8.75
N GLN A 92 -0.79 -0.61 -8.93
CA GLN A 92 0.39 -0.03 -9.59
C GLN A 92 0.86 1.17 -8.81
N VAL A 93 2.16 1.25 -8.49
CA VAL A 93 2.75 2.41 -7.82
C VAL A 93 3.69 3.12 -8.79
N LYS A 94 3.41 4.38 -9.12
CA LYS A 94 4.24 5.20 -10.00
C LYS A 94 5.00 6.26 -9.21
N THR A 95 6.29 6.39 -9.44
CA THR A 95 7.15 7.43 -8.84
C THR A 95 7.63 8.43 -9.88
N CYS A 96 8.16 9.56 -9.42
CA CYS A 96 8.92 10.46 -10.28
C CYS A 96 10.41 10.08 -10.25
N ARG A 97 11.18 10.52 -11.24
CA ARG A 97 12.62 10.23 -11.34
C ARG A 97 13.50 11.27 -10.66
N GLY A 98 12.95 12.04 -9.73
CA GLY A 98 13.63 13.23 -9.20
C GLY A 98 14.98 12.93 -8.54
N ALA A 99 15.08 11.85 -7.76
CA ALA A 99 16.33 11.43 -7.13
C ALA A 99 17.35 10.87 -8.14
N GLU A 100 16.88 10.16 -9.17
CA GLU A 100 17.74 9.58 -10.22
C GLU A 100 18.44 10.65 -11.07
N VAL A 101 17.77 11.79 -11.29
CA VAL A 101 18.25 12.86 -12.17
C VAL A 101 18.74 14.10 -11.41
N ASN A 102 18.89 14.03 -10.08
CA ASN A 102 19.25 15.17 -9.23
C ASN A 102 18.38 16.42 -9.48
N CYS A 103 17.06 16.22 -9.51
CA CYS A 103 16.11 17.28 -9.82
C CYS A 103 16.20 18.44 -8.79
N PRO A 104 16.32 19.71 -9.24
CA PRO A 104 16.48 20.86 -8.33
C PRO A 104 15.23 21.17 -7.50
N PHE A 105 14.07 20.59 -7.85
CA PHE A 105 12.81 20.76 -7.10
C PHE A 105 12.56 19.64 -6.09
N LEU A 106 13.43 18.64 -6.03
CA LEU A 106 13.23 17.49 -5.16
C LEU A 106 13.22 17.91 -3.68
N ILE A 107 12.12 17.62 -2.98
CA ILE A 107 12.01 17.81 -1.53
C ILE A 107 12.44 16.52 -0.82
N THR A 108 11.93 15.39 -1.28
CA THR A 108 12.27 14.05 -0.79
C THR A 108 12.20 13.04 -1.93
N ASP A 109 12.91 11.92 -1.79
CA ASP A 109 12.82 10.83 -2.76
C ASP A 109 11.43 10.19 -2.72
N SER A 110 10.71 10.22 -3.85
CA SER A 110 9.38 9.61 -3.96
C SER A 110 9.38 8.09 -3.78
N ARG A 111 10.53 7.42 -3.97
CA ARG A 111 10.65 5.97 -3.82
C ARG A 111 10.43 5.51 -2.37
N THR A 112 10.85 6.30 -1.40
CA THR A 112 10.75 5.95 0.03
C THR A 112 9.30 5.72 0.47
N LEU A 113 8.39 6.67 0.23
CA LEU A 113 6.98 6.48 0.55
C LEU A 113 6.32 5.45 -0.38
N ALA A 114 6.69 5.41 -1.66
CA ALA A 114 6.14 4.45 -2.62
C ALA A 114 6.40 2.99 -2.22
N GLU A 115 7.61 2.68 -1.75
CA GLU A 115 7.97 1.36 -1.23
C GLU A 115 7.16 1.01 0.02
N LYS A 116 6.99 1.95 0.96
CA LYS A 116 6.16 1.72 2.15
C LYS A 116 4.70 1.45 1.79
N LEU A 117 4.13 2.20 0.86
CA LEU A 117 2.76 1.97 0.36
C LEU A 117 2.64 0.61 -0.34
N LYS A 118 3.65 0.22 -1.13
CA LYS A 118 3.71 -1.09 -1.79
C LYS A 118 3.75 -2.22 -0.76
N ASN A 119 4.69 -2.17 0.19
CA ASN A 119 4.85 -3.19 1.23
C ASN A 119 3.56 -3.35 2.03
N LYS A 120 2.89 -2.24 2.35
CA LYS A 120 1.60 -2.25 3.03
C LYS A 120 0.52 -3.02 2.25
N LEU A 121 0.44 -2.84 0.93
CA LEU A 121 -0.50 -3.58 0.07
C LEU A 121 -0.17 -5.08 -0.01
N GLU A 122 1.12 -5.43 0.03
CA GLU A 122 1.58 -6.82 0.06
C GLU A 122 1.27 -7.50 1.40
N GLU A 123 1.55 -6.82 2.52
CA GLU A 123 1.29 -7.29 3.90
C GLU A 123 -0.19 -7.59 4.13
N ILE A 124 -1.09 -6.76 3.61
CA ILE A 124 -2.54 -6.96 3.76
C ILE A 124 -3.12 -7.93 2.72
N HIS A 125 -2.30 -8.52 1.84
CA HIS A 125 -2.71 -9.39 0.74
C HIS A 125 -3.80 -8.75 -0.14
N PHE A 126 -3.59 -7.48 -0.53
CA PHE A 126 -4.57 -6.69 -1.24
C PHE A 126 -5.03 -7.34 -2.56
N THR A 127 -4.08 -7.87 -3.35
CA THR A 127 -4.40 -8.51 -4.63
C THR A 127 -5.33 -9.71 -4.43
N GLU A 128 -5.02 -10.60 -3.49
CA GLU A 128 -5.83 -11.77 -3.19
C GLU A 128 -7.23 -11.38 -2.71
N LYS A 129 -7.31 -10.43 -1.77
CA LYS A 129 -8.60 -9.92 -1.28
C LYS A 129 -9.43 -9.28 -2.38
N LEU A 130 -8.81 -8.53 -3.29
CA LEU A 130 -9.51 -7.92 -4.41
C LEU A 130 -10.01 -8.96 -5.43
N MET A 131 -9.22 -10.01 -5.68
CA MET A 131 -9.66 -11.14 -6.53
C MET A 131 -10.84 -11.89 -5.91
N ASP A 132 -10.85 -12.08 -4.59
CA ASP A 132 -11.95 -12.70 -3.86
C ASP A 132 -13.21 -11.79 -3.85
N ASN A 133 -13.03 -10.46 -3.86
CA ASN A 133 -14.13 -9.50 -3.81
C ASN A 133 -14.85 -9.28 -5.16
N ILE A 134 -14.15 -9.45 -6.29
CA ILE A 134 -14.72 -9.21 -7.61
C ILE A 134 -15.33 -10.50 -8.16
N GLU A 135 -16.62 -10.44 -8.50
CA GLU A 135 -17.29 -11.51 -9.25
C GLU A 135 -16.99 -11.37 -10.76
N GLY A 136 -16.63 -12.49 -11.39
CA GLY A 136 -16.33 -12.53 -12.82
C GLY A 136 -14.94 -11.98 -13.20
N GLN A 137 -14.83 -11.43 -14.41
CA GLN A 137 -13.55 -11.03 -14.99
C GLN A 137 -13.02 -9.73 -14.39
N ILE A 138 -11.72 -9.71 -14.06
CA ILE A 138 -11.04 -8.53 -13.53
C ILE A 138 -10.50 -7.70 -14.70
N LEU A 139 -10.90 -6.43 -14.73
CA LEU A 139 -10.55 -5.49 -15.78
C LEU A 139 -9.51 -4.47 -15.28
N PRO A 140 -8.73 -3.83 -16.20
CA PRO A 140 -7.73 -2.82 -15.85
C PRO A 140 -8.23 -1.65 -15.00
N HIS A 141 -9.53 -1.37 -15.02
CA HIS A 141 -10.14 -0.29 -14.25
C HIS A 141 -10.57 -0.71 -12.83
N HIS A 142 -10.52 -2.00 -12.51
CA HIS A 142 -10.68 -2.54 -11.15
C HIS A 142 -9.37 -2.46 -10.34
N THR A 143 -8.21 -2.40 -11.02
CA THR A 143 -6.91 -2.36 -10.34
C THR A 143 -6.64 -0.98 -9.75
N MET A 144 -6.10 -0.93 -8.53
CA MET A 144 -5.77 0.31 -7.82
C MET A 144 -4.53 0.99 -8.41
N LYS A 145 -4.56 2.29 -8.63
CA LYS A 145 -3.42 3.05 -9.16
C LYS A 145 -2.97 4.07 -8.13
N LEU A 146 -1.71 3.97 -7.73
CA LEU A 146 -1.05 4.82 -6.78
C LEU A 146 0.04 5.64 -7.48
N SER A 147 0.29 6.85 -6.99
CA SER A 147 1.42 7.65 -7.46
C SER A 147 1.99 8.53 -6.36
N VAL A 148 3.32 8.56 -6.25
CA VAL A 148 4.06 9.40 -5.31
C VAL A 148 5.01 10.31 -6.09
N SER A 149 5.01 11.60 -5.77
CA SER A 149 5.94 12.59 -6.32
C SER A 149 6.79 13.22 -5.23
N GLY A 150 8.05 13.53 -5.55
CA GLY A 150 9.00 14.08 -4.58
C GLY A 150 8.87 15.58 -4.33
N CYS A 151 7.92 16.26 -4.98
CA CYS A 151 7.61 17.68 -4.81
C CYS A 151 6.25 18.04 -5.46
N PRO A 152 5.73 19.27 -5.25
CA PRO A 152 4.45 19.72 -5.79
C PRO A 152 4.36 19.76 -7.32
N ASN A 153 5.49 19.79 -8.06
CA ASN A 153 5.50 19.70 -9.53
C ASN A 153 4.89 18.39 -10.05
N SER A 154 4.81 17.35 -9.20
CA SER A 154 3.92 16.21 -9.41
C SER A 154 4.15 15.42 -10.71
N CYS A 155 5.40 15.25 -11.16
CA CYS A 155 5.72 14.61 -12.45
C CYS A 155 5.21 13.16 -12.59
N SER A 156 4.94 12.44 -11.50
CA SER A 156 4.32 11.10 -11.54
C SER A 156 2.80 11.12 -11.73
N MET A 157 2.19 12.31 -11.71
CA MET A 157 0.77 12.59 -11.89
C MET A 157 -0.14 12.05 -10.77
N PRO A 158 0.16 12.29 -9.47
CA PRO A 158 -0.69 11.88 -8.35
C PRO A 158 -2.14 12.38 -8.44
N GLN A 159 -2.38 13.54 -9.06
CA GLN A 159 -3.70 14.17 -9.17
C GLN A 159 -4.72 13.39 -10.02
N ILE A 160 -4.28 12.38 -10.77
CA ILE A 160 -5.13 11.60 -11.68
C ILE A 160 -5.12 10.10 -11.35
N LYS A 161 -4.66 9.73 -10.16
CA LYS A 161 -4.61 8.35 -9.66
C LYS A 161 -5.63 8.11 -8.56
N ASP A 162 -5.93 6.84 -8.31
CA ASP A 162 -6.84 6.44 -7.25
C ASP A 162 -6.30 6.91 -5.89
N PHE A 163 -5.00 6.75 -5.65
CA PHE A 163 -4.30 7.32 -4.49
C PHE A 163 -3.06 8.10 -4.95
N GLY A 164 -2.94 9.35 -4.53
CA GLY A 164 -1.85 10.23 -4.91
C GLY A 164 -1.20 10.85 -3.68
N ALA A 165 0.13 10.98 -3.69
CA ALA A 165 0.85 11.79 -2.73
C ALA A 165 1.93 12.61 -3.44
N HIS A 166 2.17 13.83 -2.97
CA HIS A 166 3.42 14.51 -3.25
C HIS A 166 4.03 15.09 -1.99
N ALA A 167 5.35 15.15 -1.94
CA ALA A 167 6.05 15.78 -0.83
C ALA A 167 5.87 17.30 -0.86
N ILE A 168 5.81 17.88 0.33
CA ILE A 168 5.75 19.31 0.59
C ILE A 168 6.75 19.65 1.70
N GLU A 169 7.17 20.90 1.73
CA GLU A 169 8.03 21.48 2.75
C GLU A 169 7.33 22.78 3.20
N PRO A 170 6.39 22.69 4.16
CA PRO A 170 5.58 23.82 4.57
C PRO A 170 6.43 24.99 5.05
N VAL A 171 6.07 26.21 4.68
CA VAL A 171 6.83 27.41 5.01
C VAL A 171 6.06 28.32 5.96
N TYR A 172 6.79 29.12 6.73
CA TYR A 172 6.24 30.15 7.59
C TYR A 172 7.18 31.35 7.66
N VAL A 173 6.62 32.50 8.05
CA VAL A 173 7.39 33.73 8.31
C VAL A 173 7.86 33.71 9.76
N ASP A 174 9.15 33.90 9.97
CA ASP A 174 9.74 34.05 11.29
C ASP A 174 9.79 35.54 11.67
N THR A 175 9.03 35.91 12.69
CA THR A 175 8.93 37.31 13.16
C THR A 175 10.17 37.78 13.90
N ASP A 176 11.04 36.87 14.34
CA ASP A 176 12.28 37.22 15.04
C ASP A 176 13.40 37.63 14.07
N CYS A 177 13.18 37.45 12.76
CA CYS A 177 14.14 37.71 11.71
C CYS A 177 13.68 38.85 10.79
N ALA A 178 14.40 39.97 10.76
CA ALA A 178 14.06 41.12 9.92
C ALA A 178 14.32 40.85 8.42
N CYS A 179 13.33 41.14 7.57
CA CYS A 179 13.51 41.07 6.12
C CYS A 179 14.34 42.26 5.63
N ILE A 180 15.33 41.99 4.78
CA ILE A 180 16.19 43.01 4.17
C ILE A 180 15.77 43.39 2.74
N GLU A 181 14.57 42.99 2.31
CA GLU A 181 14.01 43.36 1.01
C GLU A 181 14.88 42.98 -0.21
N CYS A 182 15.66 41.90 -0.11
CA CYS A 182 16.54 41.44 -1.19
C CYS A 182 15.80 40.78 -2.37
N MET A 183 14.47 40.66 -2.32
CA MET A 183 13.55 40.13 -3.34
C MET A 183 13.75 38.70 -3.85
N LYS A 184 14.81 37.98 -3.42
CA LYS A 184 15.09 36.58 -3.84
C LYS A 184 13.92 35.61 -3.66
N CYS A 185 13.16 35.76 -2.57
CA CYS A 185 12.00 34.91 -2.30
C CYS A 185 10.81 35.18 -3.25
N ILE A 186 10.67 36.41 -3.74
CA ILE A 186 9.69 36.78 -4.77
C ILE A 186 10.14 36.18 -6.10
N GLU A 187 11.41 36.41 -6.49
CA GLU A 187 11.96 35.91 -7.77
C GLU A 187 11.88 34.38 -7.90
N THR A 188 12.08 33.63 -6.80
CA THR A 188 12.01 32.17 -6.84
C THR A 188 10.59 31.61 -6.78
N CYS A 189 9.59 32.39 -6.35
CA CYS A 189 8.23 31.90 -6.13
C CYS A 189 7.49 31.80 -7.47
N ARG A 190 7.09 30.59 -7.85
CA ARG A 190 6.36 30.34 -9.11
C ARG A 190 4.85 30.58 -9.01
N GLU A 191 4.37 30.76 -7.80
CA GLU A 191 2.94 30.89 -7.49
C GLU A 191 2.56 32.34 -7.14
N ASP A 192 3.52 33.28 -7.22
CA ASP A 192 3.33 34.67 -6.80
C ASP A 192 2.71 34.79 -5.39
N ALA A 193 3.16 33.92 -4.48
CA ALA A 193 2.62 33.79 -3.13
C ALA A 193 3.35 34.65 -2.09
N ILE A 194 4.48 35.27 -2.43
CA ILE A 194 5.26 36.08 -1.49
C ILE A 194 4.93 37.55 -1.66
N ILE A 195 4.63 38.24 -0.56
CA ILE A 195 4.33 39.67 -0.52
C ILE A 195 5.31 40.33 0.43
N ILE A 196 5.94 41.43 0.01
CA ILE A 196 6.84 42.24 0.85
C ILE A 196 6.31 43.68 0.88
N LYS A 197 6.16 44.24 2.09
CA LYS A 197 5.79 45.64 2.32
C LYS A 197 6.56 46.20 3.52
N ASN A 198 7.36 47.24 3.32
CA ASN A 198 8.09 47.95 4.39
C ASN A 198 8.80 46.97 5.34
N THR A 199 9.70 46.15 4.82
CA THR A 199 10.45 45.09 5.53
C THR A 199 9.62 43.99 6.19
N HIS A 200 8.30 43.94 5.94
CA HIS A 200 7.43 42.85 6.39
C HIS A 200 7.16 41.91 5.24
N VAL A 201 7.45 40.63 5.44
CA VAL A 201 7.14 39.56 4.48
C VAL A 201 5.90 38.81 4.94
N SER A 202 5.02 38.47 4.00
CA SER A 202 3.87 37.59 4.21
C SER A 202 3.75 36.59 3.07
N ILE A 203 3.05 35.48 3.34
CA ILE A 203 2.86 34.38 2.40
C ILE A 203 1.35 34.20 2.20
N ASP A 204 0.91 34.33 0.96
CA ASP A 204 -0.44 33.95 0.53
C ASP A 204 -0.53 32.42 0.49
N MET A 205 -1.14 31.84 1.52
CA MET A 205 -1.25 30.39 1.67
C MET A 205 -2.27 29.77 0.73
N GLU A 206 -3.15 30.55 0.09
CA GLU A 206 -4.08 30.03 -0.93
C GLU A 206 -3.35 29.74 -2.25
N LYS A 207 -2.32 30.54 -2.56
CA LYS A 207 -1.44 30.33 -3.72
C LYS A 207 -0.27 29.39 -3.42
N CYS A 208 0.23 29.39 -2.19
CA CYS A 208 1.41 28.63 -1.82
C CYS A 208 1.23 27.11 -1.96
N VAL A 209 2.04 26.48 -2.80
CA VAL A 209 2.08 25.01 -2.95
C VAL A 209 3.02 24.30 -1.97
N ASN A 210 3.57 25.02 -0.98
CA ASN A 210 4.51 24.48 0.03
C ASN A 210 5.74 23.77 -0.59
N CYS A 211 6.37 24.40 -1.59
CA CYS A 211 7.57 23.83 -2.25
C CYS A 211 8.90 24.11 -1.50
N GLY A 212 8.89 24.98 -0.49
CA GLY A 212 10.06 25.30 0.33
C GLY A 212 11.14 26.19 -0.32
N LEU A 213 11.03 26.52 -1.61
CA LEU A 213 12.09 27.25 -2.34
C LEU A 213 12.39 28.64 -1.76
N CYS A 214 11.35 29.39 -1.36
CA CYS A 214 11.52 30.71 -0.75
C CYS A 214 12.32 30.68 0.56
N ALA A 215 12.14 29.64 1.38
CA ALA A 215 12.90 29.44 2.61
C ALA A 215 14.39 29.16 2.32
N LYS A 216 14.68 28.37 1.28
CA LYS A 216 16.06 28.01 0.89
C LYS A 216 16.90 29.21 0.42
N VAL A 217 16.26 30.22 -0.19
CA VAL A 217 16.95 31.40 -0.73
C VAL A 217 16.95 32.60 0.21
N CYS A 218 16.25 32.53 1.35
CA CYS A 218 16.13 33.65 2.29
C CYS A 218 17.40 33.78 3.14
N PRO A 219 18.24 34.83 2.94
CA PRO A 219 19.52 34.93 3.64
C PRO A 219 19.38 35.31 5.11
N THR A 220 18.28 35.95 5.49
CA THR A 220 18.00 36.40 6.86
C THR A 220 17.27 35.36 7.69
N GLY A 221 16.72 34.32 7.06
CA GLY A 221 15.83 33.38 7.72
C GLY A 221 14.45 33.96 8.06
N SER A 222 14.02 35.07 7.46
CA SER A 222 12.65 35.61 7.64
C SER A 222 11.57 34.68 7.08
N ILE A 223 11.90 33.80 6.14
CA ILE A 223 11.05 32.68 5.73
C ILE A 223 11.79 31.38 6.07
N LYS A 224 11.14 30.50 6.84
CA LYS A 224 11.68 29.19 7.22
C LYS A 224 10.77 28.06 6.77
N ALA A 225 11.35 26.88 6.62
CA ALA A 225 10.64 25.64 6.34
C ALA A 225 10.39 24.87 7.65
N LYS A 226 9.24 24.21 7.74
CA LYS A 226 8.93 23.19 8.74
C LYS A 226 9.41 21.82 8.25
N GLU A 227 9.17 20.80 9.05
CA GLU A 227 9.38 19.41 8.66
C GLU A 227 8.67 19.06 7.35
N LYS A 228 9.34 18.26 6.51
CA LYS A 228 8.78 17.72 5.28
C LYS A 228 7.56 16.86 5.59
N LYS A 229 6.50 17.03 4.80
CA LYS A 229 5.23 16.29 4.88
C LYS A 229 4.81 15.85 3.48
N TYR A 230 3.65 15.24 3.37
CA TYR A 230 2.99 14.89 2.12
C TYR A 230 1.60 15.51 2.05
N ARG A 231 1.21 15.98 0.87
CA ARG A 231 -0.20 16.22 0.54
C ARG A 231 -0.74 14.94 -0.11
N VAL A 232 -1.80 14.39 0.48
CA VAL A 232 -2.46 13.15 0.04
C VAL A 232 -3.79 13.49 -0.63
N MET A 233 -4.04 12.86 -1.76
CA MET A 233 -5.22 13.07 -2.60
C MET A 233 -5.76 11.75 -3.13
N ILE A 234 -7.08 11.64 -3.32
CA ILE A 234 -7.71 10.37 -3.69
C ILE A 234 -8.82 10.52 -4.74
N GLY A 235 -9.11 9.42 -5.45
CA GLY A 235 -10.22 9.35 -6.40
C GLY A 235 -9.97 10.05 -7.74
N GLY A 236 -8.71 10.26 -8.12
CA GLY A 236 -8.37 10.69 -9.48
C GLY A 236 -8.62 9.58 -10.49
N LYS A 237 -9.19 9.91 -11.65
CA LYS A 237 -9.36 8.93 -12.73
C LYS A 237 -9.24 9.54 -14.11
N VAL A 238 -8.67 8.73 -15.00
CA VAL A 238 -8.66 8.96 -16.44
C VAL A 238 -9.62 7.96 -17.08
N GLY A 239 -10.37 8.39 -18.10
CA GLY A 239 -11.36 7.57 -18.80
C GLY A 239 -12.43 8.45 -19.44
N ARG A 240 -13.60 7.87 -19.74
CA ARG A 240 -14.73 8.59 -20.40
C ARG A 240 -15.10 9.90 -19.72
N HIS A 241 -15.03 9.95 -18.39
CA HIS A 241 -15.27 11.15 -17.60
C HIS A 241 -14.07 11.40 -16.68
N PRO A 242 -13.05 12.16 -17.10
CA PRO A 242 -11.88 12.41 -16.28
C PRO A 242 -12.25 13.20 -15.01
N LYS A 243 -11.58 12.89 -13.89
CA LYS A 243 -11.74 13.60 -12.62
C LYS A 243 -10.38 13.73 -11.96
N PHE A 244 -10.06 14.92 -11.46
CA PHE A 244 -8.94 15.11 -10.54
C PHE A 244 -9.26 14.51 -9.18
N ALA A 245 -8.20 14.05 -8.51
CA ALA A 245 -8.24 13.58 -7.14
C ALA A 245 -8.66 14.71 -6.20
N LEU A 246 -9.42 14.37 -5.16
CA LEU A 246 -9.81 15.26 -4.09
C LEU A 246 -8.73 15.27 -3.01
N ASP A 247 -8.48 16.44 -2.42
CA ASP A 247 -7.55 16.53 -1.29
C ASP A 247 -8.10 15.80 -0.08
N LEU A 248 -7.34 14.80 0.37
CA LEU A 248 -7.64 14.04 1.57
C LEU A 248 -6.92 14.64 2.78
N LEU A 249 -5.61 14.85 2.68
CA LEU A 249 -4.78 15.44 3.73
C LEU A 249 -3.87 16.49 3.12
N LEU A 250 -3.96 17.74 3.60
CA LEU A 250 -3.10 18.82 3.12
C LEU A 250 -1.66 18.69 3.63
N GLN A 251 -1.48 18.14 4.83
CA GLN A 251 -0.18 17.86 5.43
C GLN A 251 -0.27 16.54 6.22
N ALA A 252 0.48 15.53 5.80
CA ALA A 252 0.55 14.22 6.42
C ALA A 252 2.02 13.81 6.59
N ASP A 253 2.36 13.22 7.73
CA ASP A 253 3.60 12.44 7.80
C ASP A 253 3.43 11.07 7.11
N GLU A 254 4.50 10.28 7.07
CA GLU A 254 4.47 8.96 6.43
C GLU A 254 3.49 8.00 7.09
N SER A 255 3.40 8.01 8.42
CA SER A 255 2.49 7.16 9.20
C SER A 255 1.02 7.47 8.86
N THR A 256 0.68 8.75 8.80
CA THR A 256 -0.66 9.24 8.47
C THR A 256 -1.00 8.95 7.01
N ALA A 257 -0.03 9.05 6.08
CA ALA A 257 -0.23 8.66 4.69
C ALA A 257 -0.49 7.15 4.53
N LEU A 258 0.14 6.29 5.34
CA LEU A 258 -0.13 4.85 5.36
C LEU A 258 -1.51 4.52 5.93
N LYS A 259 -1.94 5.21 7.00
CA LYS A 259 -3.31 5.09 7.53
C LYS A 259 -4.36 5.52 6.50
N ALA A 260 -4.09 6.59 5.75
CA ALA A 260 -4.96 7.02 4.68
C ALA A 260 -5.11 5.95 3.59
N LEU A 261 -4.03 5.22 3.27
CA LEU A 261 -4.08 4.09 2.35
C LEU A 261 -4.94 2.94 2.91
N ASP A 262 -4.83 2.62 4.20
CA ASP A 262 -5.65 1.59 4.85
C ASP A 262 -7.14 1.90 4.71
N VAL A 263 -7.55 3.13 5.00
CA VAL A 263 -8.94 3.57 4.81
C VAL A 263 -9.38 3.43 3.35
N CYS A 264 -8.52 3.78 2.39
CA CYS A 264 -8.85 3.62 0.96
C CYS A 264 -9.02 2.16 0.55
N VAL A 265 -8.17 1.27 1.07
CA VAL A 265 -8.26 -0.17 0.82
C VAL A 265 -9.55 -0.74 1.40
N ASP A 266 -9.90 -0.37 2.63
CA ASP A 266 -11.15 -0.83 3.27
C ASP A 266 -12.38 -0.39 2.47
N ILE A 267 -12.37 0.83 1.91
CA ILE A 267 -13.43 1.31 1.02
C ILE A 267 -13.53 0.45 -0.25
N ILE A 268 -12.40 0.10 -0.88
CA ILE A 268 -12.38 -0.72 -2.09
C ILE A 268 -12.89 -2.14 -1.79
N LEU A 269 -12.44 -2.73 -0.68
CA LEU A 269 -12.73 -4.13 -0.34
C LEU A 269 -14.10 -4.34 0.30
N SER A 270 -14.73 -3.28 0.83
CA SER A 270 -16.08 -3.36 1.40
C SER A 270 -17.19 -3.33 0.35
N SER A 271 -16.90 -2.90 -0.88
CA SER A 271 -17.88 -2.82 -1.97
C SER A 271 -17.82 -4.07 -2.88
N LYS A 272 -18.98 -4.73 -3.05
CA LYS A 272 -19.13 -5.89 -3.95
C LYS A 272 -19.68 -5.53 -5.34
N THR A 273 -20.31 -4.37 -5.49
CA THR A 273 -21.06 -4.02 -6.72
C THR A 273 -20.41 -2.90 -7.52
N GLU A 274 -19.73 -1.97 -6.84
CA GLU A 274 -18.97 -0.89 -7.47
C GLU A 274 -17.48 -1.06 -7.17
N HIS A 275 -16.66 -1.03 -8.22
CA HIS A 275 -15.21 -1.27 -8.15
C HIS A 275 -14.39 -0.07 -8.66
N ARG A 276 -15.06 1.02 -9.06
CA ARG A 276 -14.43 2.29 -9.41
C ARG A 276 -14.25 3.13 -8.16
N PHE A 277 -13.00 3.24 -7.72
CA PHE A 277 -12.67 3.92 -6.47
C PHE A 277 -13.24 5.34 -6.34
N ARG A 278 -13.22 6.14 -7.41
CA ARG A 278 -13.84 7.48 -7.40
C ARG A 278 -15.34 7.44 -7.07
N THR A 279 -16.10 6.49 -7.61
CA THR A 279 -17.53 6.39 -7.28
C THR A 279 -17.70 6.08 -5.80
N LEU A 280 -16.88 5.19 -5.24
CA LEU A 280 -16.90 4.86 -3.81
C LEU A 280 -16.57 6.08 -2.93
N VAL A 281 -15.59 6.89 -3.34
CA VAL A 281 -15.24 8.15 -2.67
C VAL A 281 -16.41 9.14 -2.70
N GLU A 282 -17.11 9.26 -3.83
CA GLU A 282 -18.29 10.14 -3.95
C GLU A 282 -19.48 9.65 -3.12
N GLN A 283 -19.68 8.34 -3.02
CA GLN A 283 -20.74 7.73 -2.19
C GLN A 283 -20.51 7.94 -0.70
N GLN A 284 -19.26 7.82 -0.22
CA GLN A 284 -18.95 8.02 1.20
C GLN A 284 -18.78 9.48 1.58
N GLY A 285 -18.30 10.32 0.64
CA GLY A 285 -17.99 11.72 0.89
C GLY A 285 -16.59 11.91 1.49
N ILE A 286 -15.84 12.88 0.96
CA ILE A 286 -14.44 13.11 1.32
C ILE A 286 -14.26 13.47 2.81
N GLU A 287 -15.19 14.21 3.40
CA GLU A 287 -15.12 14.62 4.81
C GLU A 287 -15.34 13.45 5.77
N GLU A 288 -16.20 12.48 5.42
CA GLU A 288 -16.38 11.26 6.23
C GLU A 288 -15.17 10.34 6.12
N ILE A 289 -14.51 10.30 4.96
CA ILE A 289 -13.26 9.56 4.78
C ILE A 289 -12.15 10.17 5.64
N LYS A 290 -12.02 11.50 5.68
CA LYS A 290 -11.03 12.20 6.53
C LYS A 290 -11.16 11.84 8.01
N LYS A 291 -12.38 11.68 8.52
CA LYS A 291 -12.64 11.32 9.93
C LYS A 291 -12.17 9.92 10.32
N LYS A 292 -11.90 9.04 9.34
CA LYS A 292 -11.47 7.64 9.58
C LYS A 292 -9.94 7.48 9.68
N ILE A 293 -9.17 8.55 9.44
CA ILE A 293 -7.70 8.55 9.39
C ILE A 293 -7.13 9.00 10.73
#